data_AF-A0A9D3UVP5-F1
#
_entry.id   AF-A0A9D3UVP5-F1
#
_cell.length_a   1.000
_cell.length_b   1.000
_cell.length_c   1.000
_cell.angle_alpha   90.00
_cell.angle_beta   90.00
_cell.angle_gamma   90.00
#
_symmetry.space_group_name_H-M   'P 1'
#
loop_
_entity.id
_entity.type
_entity.pdbx_description
1 polymer ?
#
loop_
_entity_poly.entity_id
_entity_poly.type
_entity_poly.pdbx_seq_one_letter_code
_entity_poly.pdbx_strand_id
1 'polypeptide(L)' 'MQELIEIGAMTSLVPGNFPTGCSPALLTKFQGSNKNKYDPLTGCLTWLNHFSEHHNQLLQKQLKKF' A
#
# COMPACT_ATOMS: atom_id res chain seq x y z
N MET A 1 3.98 14.64 9.76
CA MET A 1 3.07 14.61 10.93
C MET A 1 3.39 15.75 11.87
N GLN A 2 4.63 15.91 12.36
CA GLN A 2 5.02 17.10 13.14
C GLN A 2 4.61 18.42 12.47
N GLU A 3 4.94 18.62 11.20
CA GLU A 3 4.58 19.86 10.48
C GLU A 3 3.07 20.13 10.46
N LEU A 4 2.23 19.09 10.34
CA LEU A 4 0.77 19.24 10.36
C LEU A 4 0.26 19.62 11.76
N ILE A 5 0.86 19.06 12.82
CA ILE A 5 0.55 19.41 14.20
C ILE A 5 0.99 20.86 14.49
N GLU A 6 2.16 21.26 13.99
CA GLU A 6 2.71 22.61 14.16
C GLU A 6 1.83 23.69 13.53
N ILE A 7 1.15 23.40 12.42
CA ILE A 7 0.18 24.32 11.78
C ILE A 7 -1.25 24.20 12.36
N GLY A 8 -1.42 23.46 13.47
CA GLY A 8 -2.68 23.40 14.22
C GLY A 8 -3.68 22.33 13.75
N ALA A 9 -3.24 21.30 13.02
CA ALA A 9 -4.13 20.19 12.66
C ALA A 9 -4.58 19.41 13.90
N MET A 10 -5.88 19.46 14.21
CA MET A 10 -6.47 18.76 15.37
C MET A 10 -6.74 17.28 15.12
N THR A 11 -7.03 16.88 13.88
CA THR A 11 -7.29 15.48 13.53
C THR A 11 -6.72 15.22 12.15
N SER A 12 -5.78 14.27 12.08
CA SER A 12 -5.11 13.89 10.84
C SER A 12 -5.53 12.48 10.43
N LEU A 13 -6.07 12.34 9.22
CA LEU A 13 -6.31 11.05 8.60
C LEU A 13 -5.13 10.71 7.69
N VAL A 14 -4.43 9.62 8.00
CA VAL A 14 -3.30 9.16 7.19
C VAL A 14 -3.69 7.85 6.49
N PRO A 15 -3.96 7.85 5.19
CA PRO A 15 -4.30 6.63 4.46
C PRO A 15 -3.06 5.73 4.32
N GLY A 16 -3.27 4.43 4.43
CA GLY A 16 -2.30 3.44 3.96
C GLY A 16 -2.36 3.27 2.44
N ASN A 17 -1.37 2.57 1.89
CA ASN A 17 -1.41 2.08 0.53
C ASN A 17 -2.52 1.05 0.35
N PHE A 18 -3.30 1.20 -0.73
CA PHE A 18 -4.28 0.21 -1.16
C PHE A 18 -3.60 -1.05 -1.73
N PRO A 19 -4.32 -2.16 -1.96
CA PRO A 19 -3.79 -3.36 -2.62
C PRO A 19 -3.34 -3.05 -4.04
N THR A 20 -2.06 -2.70 -4.22
CA THR A 20 -1.53 -2.18 -5.48
C THR A 20 -1.43 -3.27 -6.56
N GLY A 21 -1.44 -4.54 -6.16
CA GLY A 21 -1.41 -5.67 -7.09
C GLY A 21 -2.63 -5.77 -7.99
N CYS A 22 -3.72 -5.08 -7.67
CA CYS A 22 -4.93 -5.01 -8.49
C CYS A 22 -5.00 -3.76 -9.39
N SER A 23 -3.98 -2.88 -9.35
CA SER A 23 -3.96 -1.68 -10.17
C SER A 23 -3.87 -2.04 -11.66
N PRO A 24 -4.79 -1.54 -12.52
CA PRO A 24 -4.74 -1.83 -13.96
C PRO A 24 -3.39 -1.49 -14.59
N ALA A 25 -2.78 -0.36 -14.21
CA ALA A 25 -1.48 0.06 -14.73
C ALA A 25 -0.36 -0.92 -14.37
N LEU A 26 -0.36 -1.45 -13.15
CA LEU A 26 0.63 -2.44 -12.70
C LEU A 26 0.37 -3.81 -13.33
N LEU A 27 -0.90 -4.22 -13.45
CA LEU A 27 -1.27 -5.44 -14.14
C LEU A 27 -0.84 -5.43 -15.61
N THR A 28 -1.05 -4.32 -16.34
CA THR A 28 -0.56 -4.15 -17.71
C THR A 28 0.96 -4.17 -17.76
N LYS A 29 1.64 -3.46 -16.85
CA LYS A 29 3.11 -3.43 -16.80
C LYS A 29 3.73 -4.81 -16.57
N PHE A 30 3.07 -5.67 -15.79
CA PHE A 30 3.59 -6.97 -15.40
C PHE A 30 2.94 -8.16 -16.11
N GLN A 31 2.10 -7.94 -17.15
CA GLN A 31 1.31 -8.95 -17.84
C GLN A 31 2.10 -10.20 -18.32
N GLY A 32 3.40 -10.08 -18.59
CA GLY A 32 4.28 -11.19 -18.98
C GLY A 32 4.92 -11.96 -17.80
N SER A 33 4.56 -11.64 -16.56
CA SER A 33 5.10 -12.29 -15.37
C SER A 33 4.60 -13.73 -15.22
N ASN A 34 5.35 -14.54 -14.47
CA ASN A 34 4.91 -15.89 -14.12
C ASN A 34 3.49 -15.85 -13.50
N LYS A 35 2.57 -16.66 -14.04
CA LYS A 35 1.18 -16.78 -13.56
C LYS A 35 1.10 -17.08 -12.06
N ASN A 36 2.09 -17.76 -11.49
CA ASN A 36 2.17 -18.05 -10.05
C ASN A 36 2.36 -16.80 -9.18
N LYS A 37 2.67 -15.64 -9.76
CA LYS A 37 2.73 -14.36 -9.06
C LYS A 37 1.37 -13.68 -8.91
N TYR A 38 0.34 -14.21 -9.56
CA TYR A 38 -1.01 -13.74 -9.50
C TYR A 38 -1.81 -14.61 -8.55
N ASP A 39 -2.64 -13.97 -7.73
CA ASP A 39 -3.64 -14.66 -6.96
C ASP A 39 -4.69 -15.27 -7.90
N PRO A 40 -4.99 -16.58 -7.80
CA PRO A 40 -5.84 -17.26 -8.77
C PRO A 40 -7.32 -16.87 -8.67
N LEU A 41 -7.76 -16.33 -7.53
CA LEU A 41 -9.15 -15.91 -7.33
C LEU A 41 -9.40 -14.50 -7.85
N THR A 42 -8.46 -13.59 -7.60
CA THR A 42 -8.61 -12.15 -7.88
C THR A 42 -7.90 -11.70 -9.15
N GLY A 43 -6.91 -12.46 -9.63
CA GLY A 43 -6.05 -12.06 -10.74
C GLY A 43 -5.11 -10.89 -10.39
N CYS A 44 -4.94 -10.58 -9.11
CA CYS A 44 -4.04 -9.51 -8.66
C CYS A 44 -2.64 -10.03 -8.37
N LEU A 45 -1.63 -9.17 -8.51
CA LEU A 45 -0.24 -9.53 -8.19
C LEU A 45 -0.02 -9.60 -6.68
N THR A 46 0.21 -10.81 -6.16
CA THR A 46 0.32 -11.08 -4.71
C THR A 46 1.50 -10.33 -4.08
N TRP A 47 2.64 -10.28 -4.77
CA TRP A 47 3.84 -9.62 -4.24
C TRP A 47 3.66 -8.10 -4.08
N LEU A 48 2.87 -7.45 -4.94
CA LEU A 48 2.56 -6.02 -4.81
C LEU A 48 1.61 -5.75 -3.66
N ASN A 49 0.65 -6.65 -3.43
CA ASN A 49 -0.21 -6.57 -2.26
C ASN A 49 0.60 -6.72 -0.96
N HIS A 50 1.52 -7.67 -0.89
CA HIS A 50 2.43 -7.80 0.26
C HIS A 50 3.35 -6.59 0.44
N PHE A 51 3.79 -5.95 -0.64
CA PHE A 51 4.52 -4.70 -0.57
C PHE A 51 3.67 -3.58 0.06
N SER A 52 2.41 -3.41 -0.38
CA SER A 52 1.48 -2.45 0.22
C SER A 52 1.23 -2.75 1.70
N GLU A 53 1.04 -4.01 2.08
CA GLU A 53 0.87 -4.44 3.47
C GLU A 53 2.08 -4.09 4.33
N HIS A 54 3.29 -4.43 3.86
CA HIS A 54 4.53 -4.13 4.57
C HIS A 54 4.73 -2.62 4.78
N HIS A 55 4.49 -1.83 3.73
CA HIS A 55 4.48 -0.37 3.83
C HIS A 55 3.51 0.09 4.93
N ASN A 56 2.27 -0.41 4.94
CA ASN A 56 1.25 0.00 5.91
C ASN A 56 1.60 -0.39 7.34
N GLN A 57 2.25 -1.54 7.54
CA GLN A 57 2.76 -1.94 8.85
C GLN A 57 3.84 -0.96 9.34
N LEU A 58 4.77 -0.55 8.48
CA LEU A 58 5.79 0.44 8.84
C LEU A 58 5.17 1.82 9.08
N LEU A 59 4.22 2.23 8.25
CA LEU A 59 3.46 3.47 8.43
C LEU A 59 2.79 3.49 9.80
N GLN A 60 2.04 2.46 10.16
CA GLN A 60 1.39 2.37 11.47
C GLN A 60 2.41 2.37 12.62
N LYS A 61 3.55 1.68 12.49
CA LYS A 61 4.61 1.71 13.49
C LYS A 61 5.19 3.10 13.68
N GLN A 62 5.34 3.88 12.61
CA GLN A 62 5.80 5.26 12.72
C GLN A 62 4.72 6.16 13.31
N LEU A 63 3.47 6.03 12.86
CA LEU A 63 2.34 6.80 13.39
C LEU A 63 2.13 6.60 14.89
N LYS A 64 2.36 5.39 15.42
CA LYS A 64 2.29 5.08 16.87
C LYS A 64 3.45 5.65 17.70
N LYS A 65 4.53 6.13 17.08
CA LYS A 65 5.63 6.80 17.78
C LYS A 65 5.36 8.29 17.99
N PHE A 66 4.33 8.82 17.33
CA PHE A 66 3.81 10.16 17.52
C PHE A 66 2.57 10.09 18.43
#